data_AF-A0A3M8H420-F1
#
_entry.id   AF-A0A3M8H420-F1
#
_cell.length_a   1.000
_cell.length_b   1.000
_cell.length_c   1.000
_cell.angle_alpha   90.00
_cell.angle_beta   90.00
_cell.angle_gamma   90.00
#
_symmetry.space_group_name_H-M   'P 1'
#
loop_
_entity.id
_entity.type
_entity.pdbx_description
1 polymer ?
#
loop_
_entity_poly.entity_id
_entity_poly.type
_entity_poly.pdbx_seq_one_letter_code
_entity_poly.pdbx_strand_id
1 'polypeptide(L)'
;MAEKRKLKRFASVFLASSLIVGALAACSSNEQGTSSTGNSSEENSDVIKIGANLELSGSVASYGSSIGQGAELAVEEINEAGGIDGKKIELVKVDNKSDNAEATNAAVKLATQEKVVAMIAPATSGNVIATTQIANKYKIPTVSASGTAPNVTENEDGSINEFVFRTCFIDPFQGIVAANFATQELGAKNVAIYADNASDYAKGLAASFKEQIEANGGTVVAEEAYVADDTDFNSTLTRIKSANPDFIFIPGYYEEVGLIVKQARELGIEAPLMGADGWDSPTLVELAGSEALNNTFITNHYSSQDPDETIQGFVKAFEGKNNESPNAFHALGYDTVYFIKDAIERADSTDGEAIQKALAETKDLSLITGTFSVDEKHNPVKSATVLEYVDGEQKFNSKVNP
;
A
#
# COMPACT_ATOMS: atom_id res chain seq x y z
N MET A 1 40.06 11.28 -35.08
CA MET A 1 39.76 11.42 -33.65
C MET A 1 38.86 10.26 -33.25
N ALA A 2 39.41 9.40 -32.39
CA ALA A 2 38.84 8.38 -31.50
C ALA A 2 37.55 7.60 -31.87
N GLU A 3 37.38 6.32 -31.56
CA GLU A 3 38.27 5.15 -31.38
C GLU A 3 37.28 3.97 -31.27
N LYS A 4 37.54 2.88 -32.00
CA LYS A 4 36.70 1.67 -32.03
C LYS A 4 37.13 0.71 -30.92
N ARG A 5 36.14 0.27 -30.14
CA ARG A 5 35.86 -1.12 -29.71
C ARG A 5 37.04 -2.12 -29.60
N LYS A 6 37.16 -2.65 -28.36
CA LYS A 6 37.30 -4.07 -27.95
C LYS A 6 38.48 -4.88 -28.52
N LEU A 7 39.29 -5.48 -27.63
CA LEU A 7 39.58 -6.93 -27.66
C LEU A 7 40.26 -7.49 -26.39
N LYS A 8 39.60 -8.51 -25.82
CA LYS A 8 40.10 -9.79 -25.24
C LYS A 8 41.26 -9.85 -24.22
N ARG A 9 40.87 -10.33 -23.04
CA ARG A 9 41.46 -11.42 -22.21
C ARG A 9 42.86 -11.95 -22.60
N PHE A 10 43.79 -11.91 -21.64
CA PHE A 10 44.77 -12.97 -21.42
C PHE A 10 45.00 -13.17 -19.92
N ALA A 11 44.84 -14.42 -19.48
CA ALA A 11 45.25 -14.92 -18.17
C ALA A 11 46.74 -15.26 -18.21
N SER A 12 47.45 -15.16 -17.08
CA SER A 12 48.30 -16.22 -16.50
C SER A 12 49.25 -15.68 -15.42
N VAL A 13 49.15 -16.26 -14.22
CA VAL A 13 50.22 -16.86 -13.40
C VAL A 13 51.51 -16.05 -13.17
N PHE A 14 51.77 -15.69 -11.90
CA PHE A 14 53.09 -15.95 -11.29
C PHE A 14 52.98 -16.15 -9.77
N LEU A 15 53.68 -17.18 -9.32
CA LEU A 15 53.78 -17.76 -7.99
C LEU A 15 54.97 -17.13 -7.20
N ALA A 16 55.03 -17.45 -5.90
CA ALA A 16 56.18 -17.38 -4.98
C ALA A 16 56.39 -16.05 -4.24
N SER A 17 56.72 -15.94 -2.95
CA SER A 17 56.98 -16.88 -1.84
C SER A 17 57.39 -15.99 -0.66
N SER A 18 56.97 -16.26 0.57
CA SER A 18 57.87 -16.39 1.74
C SER A 18 57.10 -16.52 3.06
N LEU A 19 57.32 -17.68 3.69
CA LEU A 19 57.02 -18.00 5.07
C LEU A 19 57.93 -17.23 6.03
N ILE A 20 57.41 -16.79 7.18
CA ILE A 20 58.17 -16.76 8.43
C ILE A 20 57.29 -17.36 9.54
N VAL A 21 57.75 -18.50 10.06
CA VAL A 21 57.28 -19.15 11.28
C VAL A 21 58.13 -18.64 12.44
N GLY A 22 57.49 -18.30 13.55
CA GLY A 22 58.16 -18.03 14.82
C GLY A 22 57.25 -18.45 15.97
N ALA A 23 57.42 -19.70 16.43
CA ALA A 23 56.78 -20.22 17.63
C ALA A 23 57.64 -19.91 18.86
N LEU A 24 57.01 -19.44 19.94
CA LEU A 24 57.51 -19.56 21.31
C LEU A 24 56.37 -20.08 22.18
N ALA A 25 56.59 -21.26 22.75
CA ALA A 25 55.74 -21.92 23.73
C ALA A 25 56.20 -21.55 25.15
N ALA A 26 55.25 -21.40 26.10
CA ALA A 26 55.48 -21.67 27.52
C ALA A 26 54.16 -21.81 28.32
N CYS A 27 53.94 -23.03 28.82
CA CYS A 27 53.31 -23.47 30.09
C CYS A 27 51.92 -22.93 30.51
N SER A 28 50.86 -23.75 30.52
CA SER A 28 50.52 -24.81 31.49
C SER A 28 49.96 -24.31 32.84
N SER A 29 48.64 -24.40 33.01
CA SER A 29 48.03 -25.05 34.19
C SER A 29 46.58 -25.45 33.89
N ASN A 30 46.30 -26.71 34.17
CA ASN A 30 45.06 -27.44 33.93
C ASN A 30 44.22 -27.38 35.22
N GLU A 31 42.99 -26.89 35.16
CA GLU A 31 41.97 -27.12 36.20
C GLU A 31 40.67 -27.56 35.55
N GLN A 32 40.09 -28.58 36.18
CA GLN A 32 39.09 -29.49 35.66
C GLN A 32 37.74 -29.15 36.30
N GLY A 33 36.72 -28.91 35.47
CA GLY A 33 35.34 -29.28 35.74
C GLY A 33 34.46 -28.32 36.56
N THR A 34 33.61 -27.58 35.85
CA THR A 34 32.19 -27.44 36.20
C THR A 34 31.38 -27.29 34.92
N SER A 35 30.59 -28.33 34.61
CA SER A 35 29.56 -28.33 33.57
C SER A 35 28.43 -27.39 33.97
N SER A 36 28.43 -26.17 33.42
CA SER A 36 27.22 -25.35 33.33
C SER A 36 26.47 -25.74 32.05
N THR A 37 25.31 -26.36 32.23
CA THR A 37 24.21 -26.33 31.26
C THR A 37 23.91 -24.86 30.95
N GLY A 38 24.50 -24.36 29.86
CA GLY A 38 24.19 -23.06 29.30
C GLY A 38 22.77 -23.08 28.78
N ASN A 39 21.86 -22.57 29.60
CA ASN A 39 20.58 -22.07 29.14
C ASN A 39 20.89 -21.01 28.08
N SER A 40 20.57 -21.29 26.82
CA SER A 40 20.62 -20.31 25.75
C SER A 40 19.55 -19.25 26.05
N SER A 41 19.91 -18.26 26.85
CA SER A 41 19.20 -16.99 26.89
C SER A 41 19.25 -16.44 25.47
N GLU A 42 18.11 -16.44 24.79
CA GLU A 42 17.88 -15.64 23.60
C GLU A 42 18.46 -14.25 23.89
N GLU A 43 19.35 -13.77 23.02
CA GLU A 43 19.74 -12.36 23.03
C GLU A 43 18.44 -11.57 22.87
N ASN A 44 17.97 -11.02 23.98
CA ASN A 44 16.78 -10.22 24.05
C ASN A 44 17.13 -8.91 23.34
N SER A 45 17.01 -8.91 22.02
CA SER A 45 17.21 -7.71 21.20
C SER A 45 16.33 -6.60 21.77
N ASP A 46 16.96 -5.47 22.11
CA ASP A 46 16.28 -4.24 22.58
C ASP A 46 15.43 -3.59 21.47
N VAL A 47 15.41 -4.19 20.27
CA VAL A 47 14.77 -3.68 19.06
C VAL A 47 13.84 -4.73 18.44
N ILE A 48 12.63 -4.30 18.10
CA ILE A 48 11.66 -5.03 17.29
C ILE A 48 11.73 -4.47 15.88
N LYS A 49 12.09 -5.31 14.91
CA LYS A 49 12.18 -4.89 13.50
C LYS A 49 10.85 -5.12 12.78
N ILE A 50 10.29 -4.06 12.22
CA ILE A 50 9.14 -4.12 11.32
C ILE A 50 9.64 -3.80 9.91
N GLY A 51 9.39 -4.69 8.96
CA GLY A 51 9.75 -4.46 7.56
C GLY A 51 8.73 -3.58 6.87
N ALA A 52 9.16 -2.77 5.91
CA ALA A 52 8.27 -2.06 5.01
C ALA A 52 8.74 -2.26 3.57
N ASN A 53 7.95 -3.00 2.80
CA ASN A 53 8.19 -3.26 1.39
C ASN A 53 7.39 -2.22 0.61
N LEU A 54 8.05 -1.19 0.08
CA LEU A 54 7.37 0.01 -0.41
C LEU A 54 7.83 0.39 -1.81
N GLU A 55 6.91 0.93 -2.59
CA GLU A 55 7.13 1.61 -3.86
C GLU A 55 7.81 2.97 -3.55
N LEU A 56 9.14 2.98 -3.38
CA LEU A 56 9.91 4.21 -3.11
C LEU A 56 10.50 4.80 -4.40
N SER A 57 10.43 4.05 -5.49
CA SER A 57 10.67 4.48 -6.86
C SER A 57 9.74 3.74 -7.84
N GLY A 58 9.75 4.15 -9.11
CA GLY A 58 8.87 3.60 -10.15
C GLY A 58 7.58 4.41 -10.32
N SER A 59 6.63 3.86 -11.08
CA SER A 59 5.41 4.54 -11.53
C SER A 59 4.50 4.98 -10.38
N VAL A 60 4.45 4.20 -9.31
CA VAL A 60 3.54 4.44 -8.18
C VAL A 60 4.28 4.85 -6.90
N ALA A 61 5.45 5.47 -7.06
CA ALA A 61 6.34 5.86 -5.95
C ALA A 61 5.67 6.78 -4.92
N SER A 62 4.66 7.55 -5.33
CA SER A 62 3.94 8.42 -4.40
C SER A 62 3.25 7.62 -3.29
N TYR A 63 2.68 6.45 -3.60
CA TYR A 63 1.94 5.67 -2.61
C TYR A 63 2.88 5.09 -1.54
N GLY A 64 3.95 4.43 -1.96
CA GLY A 64 4.90 3.82 -1.05
C GLY A 64 5.65 4.85 -0.21
N SER A 65 5.96 6.01 -0.78
CA SER A 65 6.53 7.15 -0.04
C SER A 65 5.58 7.63 1.06
N SER A 66 4.30 7.87 0.73
CA SER A 66 3.29 8.32 1.69
C SER A 66 3.05 7.30 2.81
N ILE A 67 2.91 6.01 2.48
CA ILE A 67 2.80 4.93 3.48
C ILE A 67 4.03 4.94 4.40
N GLY A 68 5.23 5.07 3.82
CA GLY A 68 6.47 5.12 4.58
C GLY A 68 6.53 6.27 5.57
N GLN A 69 6.15 7.48 5.14
CA GLN A 69 6.11 8.68 6.01
C GLN A 69 5.09 8.54 7.15
N GLY A 70 3.91 7.98 6.86
CA GLY A 70 2.89 7.68 7.87
C GLY A 70 3.37 6.65 8.89
N ALA A 71 3.98 5.56 8.42
CA ALA A 71 4.57 4.53 9.28
C ALA A 71 5.71 5.07 10.15
N GLU A 72 6.56 5.95 9.61
CA GLU A 72 7.62 6.60 10.37
C GLU A 72 7.09 7.49 11.50
N LEU A 73 6.03 8.25 11.26
CA LEU A 73 5.39 9.04 12.31
C LEU A 73 4.88 8.14 13.44
N ALA A 74 4.18 7.06 13.12
CA ALA A 74 3.68 6.12 14.13
C ALA A 74 4.83 5.48 14.94
N VAL A 75 5.90 5.03 14.25
CA VAL A 75 7.07 4.44 14.91
C VAL A 75 7.75 5.41 15.86
N GLU A 76 7.88 6.69 15.48
CA GLU A 76 8.45 7.72 16.34
C GLU A 76 7.61 7.93 17.60
N GLU A 77 6.29 8.11 17.46
CA GLU A 77 5.38 8.29 18.60
C GLU A 77 5.43 7.09 19.55
N ILE A 78 5.37 5.87 19.02
CA ILE A 78 5.43 4.64 19.81
C ILE A 78 6.77 4.56 20.55
N ASN A 79 7.87 4.87 19.86
CA ASN A 79 9.19 4.87 20.48
C ASN A 79 9.29 5.94 21.57
N GLU A 80 8.83 7.16 21.34
CA GLU A 80 8.80 8.22 22.35
C GLU A 80 7.95 7.84 23.58
N ALA A 81 6.88 7.08 23.38
CA ALA A 81 6.04 6.53 24.44
C ALA A 81 6.66 5.34 25.20
N GLY A 82 7.87 4.89 24.83
CA GLY A 82 8.60 3.82 25.51
C GLY A 82 8.74 2.53 24.71
N GLY A 83 8.18 2.47 23.49
CA GLY A 83 8.23 1.29 22.64
C GLY A 83 7.16 0.25 22.98
N ILE A 84 7.35 -0.99 22.52
CA ILE A 84 6.50 -2.14 22.85
C ILE A 84 7.21 -2.95 23.94
N ASP A 85 6.61 -3.04 25.12
CA ASP A 85 7.21 -3.69 26.30
C ASP A 85 8.63 -3.20 26.61
N GLY A 86 8.87 -1.89 26.41
CA GLY A 86 10.16 -1.24 26.61
C GLY A 86 11.16 -1.39 25.46
N LYS A 87 10.81 -2.12 24.39
CA LYS A 87 11.66 -2.32 23.20
C LYS A 87 11.32 -1.33 22.11
N LYS A 88 12.34 -0.76 21.47
CA LYS A 88 12.15 0.19 20.38
C LYS A 88 11.77 -0.52 19.09
N ILE A 89 10.97 0.12 18.26
CA ILE A 89 10.69 -0.32 16.90
C ILE A 89 11.73 0.27 15.95
N GLU A 90 12.29 -0.57 15.09
CA GLU A 90 13.08 -0.18 13.92
C GLU A 90 12.28 -0.50 12.65
N LEU A 91 11.99 0.53 11.85
CA LEU A 91 11.33 0.38 10.56
C LEU A 91 12.38 0.13 9.47
N VAL A 92 12.39 -1.08 8.89
CA VAL A 92 13.32 -1.48 7.85
C VAL A 92 12.66 -1.35 6.48
N LYS A 93 12.91 -0.22 5.80
CA LYS A 93 12.34 0.05 4.47
C LYS A 93 13.15 -0.59 3.35
N VAL A 94 12.46 -1.23 2.39
CA VAL A 94 13.05 -1.76 1.16
C VAL A 94 12.23 -1.29 -0.03
N ASP A 95 12.91 -0.69 -1.01
CA ASP A 95 12.31 -0.24 -2.26
C ASP A 95 12.04 -1.42 -3.20
N ASN A 96 10.78 -1.60 -3.60
CA ASN A 96 10.36 -2.58 -4.59
C ASN A 96 10.24 -2.00 -6.02
N LYS A 97 10.50 -0.71 -6.21
CA LYS A 97 10.54 -0.04 -7.52
C LYS A 97 9.24 -0.17 -8.33
N SER A 98 8.10 -0.38 -7.67
CA SER A 98 6.81 -0.61 -8.33
C SER A 98 6.77 -1.90 -9.19
N ASP A 99 7.61 -2.90 -8.89
CA ASP A 99 7.71 -4.14 -9.66
C ASP A 99 7.44 -5.40 -8.81
N ASN A 100 6.72 -6.37 -9.37
CA ASN A 100 6.32 -7.60 -8.68
C ASN A 100 7.51 -8.49 -8.26
N ALA A 101 8.54 -8.60 -9.12
CA ALA A 101 9.69 -9.43 -8.82
C ALA A 101 10.58 -8.77 -7.76
N GLU A 102 10.74 -7.45 -7.83
CA GLU A 102 11.44 -6.68 -6.80
C GLU A 102 10.68 -6.67 -5.46
N ALA A 103 9.34 -6.60 -5.48
CA ALA A 103 8.51 -6.76 -4.28
C ALA A 103 8.71 -8.15 -3.64
N THR A 104 8.78 -9.20 -4.45
CA THR A 104 9.09 -10.57 -3.97
C THR A 104 10.49 -10.64 -3.34
N ASN A 105 11.50 -10.06 -3.99
CA ASN A 105 12.87 -10.01 -3.49
C ASN A 105 12.98 -9.22 -2.18
N ALA A 106 12.26 -8.10 -2.08
CA ALA A 106 12.19 -7.27 -0.88
C ALA A 106 11.57 -8.06 0.28
N ALA A 107 10.46 -8.77 0.06
CA ALA A 107 9.85 -9.63 1.08
C ALA A 107 10.80 -10.75 1.55
N VAL A 108 11.53 -11.41 0.62
CA VAL A 108 12.53 -12.42 0.98
C VAL A 108 13.66 -11.82 1.80
N LYS A 109 14.16 -10.63 1.43
CA LYS A 109 15.21 -9.93 2.18
C LYS A 109 14.73 -9.59 3.59
N LEU A 110 13.55 -9.00 3.72
CA LEU A 110 12.96 -8.63 5.01
C LEU A 110 12.77 -9.86 5.92
N ALA A 111 12.25 -10.96 5.38
CA ALA A 111 12.03 -12.18 6.14
C ALA A 111 13.34 -12.90 6.54
N THR A 112 14.33 -12.98 5.64
CA THR A 112 15.49 -13.88 5.83
C THR A 112 16.77 -13.19 6.28
N GLN A 113 17.00 -11.95 5.84
CA GLN A 113 18.22 -11.20 6.13
C GLN A 113 17.98 -10.23 7.29
N GLU A 114 16.90 -9.46 7.21
CA GLU A 114 16.54 -8.47 8.23
C GLU A 114 15.82 -9.09 9.43
N LYS A 115 15.21 -10.27 9.23
CA LYS A 115 14.49 -11.05 10.25
C LYS A 115 13.44 -10.21 10.99
N VAL A 116 12.63 -9.51 10.21
CA VAL A 116 11.54 -8.69 10.74
C VAL A 116 10.45 -9.58 11.34
N VAL A 117 9.75 -9.06 12.35
CA VAL A 117 8.68 -9.81 13.06
C VAL A 117 7.34 -9.69 12.36
N ALA A 118 7.17 -8.60 11.59
CA ALA A 118 6.00 -8.30 10.76
C ALA A 118 6.43 -7.40 9.58
N MET A 119 5.61 -7.33 8.54
CA MET A 119 5.84 -6.50 7.36
C MET A 119 4.64 -5.61 7.06
N ILE A 120 4.91 -4.35 6.72
CA ILE A 120 4.03 -3.52 5.90
C ILE A 120 4.21 -3.97 4.46
N ALA A 121 3.13 -4.43 3.84
CA ALA A 121 3.12 -4.91 2.46
C ALA A 121 3.27 -3.74 1.46
N PRO A 122 3.55 -4.04 0.19
CA PRO A 122 3.46 -3.05 -0.89
C PRO A 122 2.14 -2.29 -0.92
N ALA A 123 2.16 -1.10 -1.51
CA ALA A 123 1.00 -0.24 -1.64
C ALA A 123 -0.04 -0.83 -2.60
N THR A 124 0.42 -1.40 -3.72
CA THR A 124 -0.49 -1.86 -4.79
C THR A 124 -0.87 -3.33 -4.64
N SER A 125 -2.15 -3.64 -4.92
CA SER A 125 -2.68 -5.02 -4.84
C SER A 125 -1.80 -6.05 -5.56
N GLY A 126 -1.34 -5.74 -6.78
CA GLY A 126 -0.47 -6.63 -7.56
C GLY A 126 0.85 -6.96 -6.86
N ASN A 127 1.54 -5.93 -6.35
CA ASN A 127 2.79 -6.13 -5.61
C ASN A 127 2.54 -6.87 -4.29
N VAL A 128 1.42 -6.64 -3.60
CA VAL A 128 1.05 -7.40 -2.39
C VAL A 128 0.86 -8.88 -2.72
N ILE A 129 0.09 -9.20 -3.76
CA ILE A 129 -0.18 -10.58 -4.20
C ILE A 129 1.13 -11.32 -4.47
N ALA A 130 2.11 -10.66 -5.09
CA ALA A 130 3.44 -11.23 -5.35
C ALA A 130 4.20 -11.63 -4.07
N THR A 131 3.88 -11.03 -2.91
CA THR A 131 4.52 -11.32 -1.62
C THR A 131 3.79 -12.36 -0.77
N THR A 132 2.55 -12.72 -1.10
CA THR A 132 1.68 -13.62 -0.30
C THR A 132 2.34 -14.96 0.01
N GLN A 133 2.95 -15.60 -1.00
CA GLN A 133 3.65 -16.87 -0.83
C GLN A 133 4.87 -16.76 0.10
N ILE A 134 5.54 -15.60 0.10
CA ILE A 134 6.69 -15.34 0.97
C ILE A 134 6.22 -15.15 2.41
N ALA A 135 5.16 -14.36 2.62
CA ALA A 135 4.54 -14.16 3.94
C ALA A 135 4.16 -15.51 4.58
N ASN A 136 3.43 -16.35 3.85
CA ASN A 136 3.00 -17.68 4.32
C ASN A 136 4.18 -18.63 4.55
N LYS A 137 5.15 -18.69 3.62
CA LYS A 137 6.30 -19.59 3.72
C LYS A 137 7.19 -19.31 4.92
N TYR A 138 7.44 -18.03 5.21
CA TYR A 138 8.30 -17.61 6.31
C TYR A 138 7.52 -17.30 7.59
N LYS A 139 6.18 -17.46 7.56
CA LYS A 139 5.28 -17.17 8.68
C LYS A 139 5.46 -15.75 9.21
N ILE A 140 5.61 -14.78 8.31
CA ILE A 140 5.75 -13.36 8.66
C ILE A 140 4.42 -12.66 8.36
N PRO A 141 3.68 -12.21 9.40
CA PRO A 141 2.48 -11.41 9.21
C PRO A 141 2.77 -10.19 8.35
N THR A 142 2.03 -10.05 7.27
CA THR A 142 2.20 -9.03 6.25
C THR A 142 0.90 -8.26 6.11
N VAL A 143 0.91 -6.99 6.49
CA VAL A 143 -0.29 -6.15 6.53
C VAL A 143 -0.23 -5.14 5.39
N SER A 144 -1.18 -5.22 4.47
CA SER A 144 -1.31 -4.25 3.40
C SER A 144 -2.03 -3.00 3.88
N ALA A 145 -1.37 -1.86 3.70
CA ALA A 145 -1.98 -0.57 3.99
C ALA A 145 -3.11 -0.25 3.00
N SER A 146 -2.93 -0.57 1.71
CA SER A 146 -3.77 -0.05 0.61
C SER A 146 -4.07 -1.04 -0.52
N GLY A 147 -3.69 -2.31 -0.40
CA GLY A 147 -4.06 -3.35 -1.36
C GLY A 147 -5.52 -3.75 -1.18
N THR A 148 -6.41 -3.21 -2.01
CA THR A 148 -7.87 -3.35 -1.90
C THR A 148 -8.46 -4.51 -2.71
N ALA A 149 -7.69 -5.14 -3.59
CA ALA A 149 -8.21 -6.25 -4.39
C ALA A 149 -8.56 -7.45 -3.48
N PRO A 150 -9.70 -8.15 -3.70
CA PRO A 150 -10.09 -9.28 -2.86
C PRO A 150 -9.00 -10.36 -2.75
N ASN A 151 -8.31 -10.63 -3.87
CA ASN A 151 -7.27 -11.65 -3.96
C ASN A 151 -5.96 -11.34 -3.19
N VAL A 152 -5.89 -10.19 -2.50
CA VAL A 152 -4.81 -9.89 -1.55
C VAL A 152 -4.87 -10.84 -0.35
N THR A 153 -6.05 -11.06 0.23
CA THR A 153 -6.24 -11.94 1.40
C THR A 153 -6.93 -13.26 1.05
N GLU A 154 -7.46 -13.40 -0.16
CA GLU A 154 -8.17 -14.59 -0.62
C GLU A 154 -7.49 -15.20 -1.85
N ASN A 155 -7.47 -16.53 -1.95
CA ASN A 155 -7.03 -17.26 -3.13
C ASN A 155 -8.22 -17.55 -4.05
N GLU A 156 -7.95 -17.89 -5.31
CA GLU A 156 -9.00 -18.21 -6.28
C GLU A 156 -9.88 -19.41 -5.87
N ASP A 157 -9.35 -20.32 -5.05
CA ASP A 157 -10.09 -21.47 -4.51
C ASP A 157 -10.93 -21.16 -3.27
N GLY A 158 -10.95 -19.89 -2.82
CA GLY A 158 -11.66 -19.42 -1.65
C GLY A 158 -10.92 -19.64 -0.32
N SER A 159 -9.70 -20.21 -0.34
CA SER A 159 -8.85 -20.24 0.85
C SER A 159 -8.27 -18.86 1.15
N ILE A 160 -7.91 -18.59 2.40
CA ILE A 160 -7.31 -17.31 2.80
C ILE A 160 -5.78 -17.38 2.76
N ASN A 161 -5.16 -16.23 2.51
CA ASN A 161 -3.73 -16.03 2.75
C ASN A 161 -3.50 -15.83 4.26
N GLU A 162 -3.20 -16.92 4.97
CA GLU A 162 -3.15 -16.97 6.44
C GLU A 162 -2.29 -15.87 7.09
N PHE A 163 -1.18 -15.47 6.47
CA PHE A 163 -0.28 -14.44 6.99
C PHE A 163 -0.48 -13.06 6.36
N VAL A 164 -1.52 -12.85 5.55
CA VAL A 164 -1.77 -11.58 4.88
C VAL A 164 -3.05 -10.94 5.40
N PHE A 165 -2.95 -9.68 5.79
CA PHE A 165 -4.03 -8.86 6.35
C PHE A 165 -4.07 -7.51 5.64
N ARG A 166 -5.08 -6.70 5.91
CA ARG A 166 -5.12 -5.31 5.42
C ARG A 166 -5.76 -4.35 6.43
N THR A 167 -5.43 -3.06 6.32
CA THR A 167 -6.07 -1.95 7.06
C THR A 167 -7.03 -1.11 6.21
N CYS A 168 -6.98 -1.28 4.89
CA CYS A 168 -7.91 -0.73 3.91
C CYS A 168 -9.14 -1.62 3.71
N PHE A 169 -10.26 -1.03 3.25
CA PHE A 169 -11.41 -1.82 2.76
C PHE A 169 -11.09 -2.50 1.41
N ILE A 170 -12.09 -3.15 0.81
CA ILE A 170 -11.94 -3.90 -0.45
C ILE A 170 -12.59 -3.22 -1.66
N ASP A 171 -12.14 -3.56 -2.87
CA ASP A 171 -12.67 -3.00 -4.14
C ASP A 171 -14.18 -3.16 -4.34
N PRO A 172 -14.81 -4.30 -4.01
CA PRO A 172 -16.27 -4.41 -4.12
C PRO A 172 -17.02 -3.33 -3.33
N PHE A 173 -16.52 -2.96 -2.16
CA PHE A 173 -17.15 -1.90 -1.38
C PHE A 173 -16.97 -0.54 -2.07
N GLN A 174 -15.79 -0.23 -2.59
CA GLN A 174 -15.53 1.00 -3.33
C GLN A 174 -16.40 1.14 -4.59
N GLY A 175 -16.50 0.07 -5.39
CA GLY A 175 -17.32 0.05 -6.60
C GLY A 175 -18.80 0.32 -6.30
N ILE A 176 -19.32 -0.27 -5.22
CA ILE A 176 -20.69 -0.03 -4.73
C ILE A 176 -20.86 1.43 -4.30
N VAL A 177 -19.92 1.98 -3.53
CA VAL A 177 -19.98 3.38 -3.08
C VAL A 177 -19.97 4.34 -4.27
N ALA A 178 -19.09 4.13 -5.25
CA ALA A 178 -19.01 4.95 -6.46
C ALA A 178 -20.31 4.87 -7.30
N ALA A 179 -20.87 3.67 -7.48
CA ALA A 179 -22.12 3.48 -8.22
C ALA A 179 -23.32 4.14 -7.53
N ASN A 180 -23.40 4.03 -6.20
CA ASN A 180 -24.44 4.67 -5.40
C ASN A 180 -24.28 6.20 -5.44
N PHE A 181 -23.06 6.72 -5.33
CA PHE A 181 -22.81 8.16 -5.47
C PHE A 181 -23.25 8.67 -6.85
N ALA A 182 -22.86 7.98 -7.93
CA ALA A 182 -23.26 8.35 -9.29
C ALA A 182 -24.79 8.38 -9.46
N THR A 183 -25.48 7.33 -9.03
CA THR A 183 -26.93 7.17 -9.30
C THR A 183 -27.84 7.90 -8.32
N GLN A 184 -27.48 7.97 -7.04
CA GLN A 184 -28.34 8.48 -5.97
C GLN A 184 -28.05 9.95 -5.66
N GLU A 185 -26.77 10.35 -5.65
CA GLU A 185 -26.38 11.75 -5.36
C GLU A 185 -26.35 12.60 -6.63
N LEU A 186 -25.74 12.09 -7.70
CA LEU A 186 -25.64 12.83 -8.97
C LEU A 186 -26.78 12.55 -9.95
N GLY A 187 -27.61 11.53 -9.69
CA GLY A 187 -28.74 11.17 -10.55
C GLY A 187 -28.35 10.61 -11.91
N ALA A 188 -27.12 10.11 -12.06
CA ALA A 188 -26.60 9.52 -13.29
C ALA A 188 -27.40 8.28 -13.69
N LYS A 189 -27.60 8.10 -15.00
CA LYS A 189 -28.32 6.95 -15.57
C LYS A 189 -27.54 6.26 -16.67
N ASN A 190 -26.69 6.99 -17.37
CA ASN A 190 -25.92 6.50 -18.51
C ASN A 190 -24.44 6.69 -18.21
N VAL A 191 -23.80 5.67 -17.67
CA VAL A 191 -22.41 5.77 -17.22
C VAL A 191 -21.46 5.20 -18.26
N ALA A 192 -20.23 5.70 -18.28
CA ALA A 192 -19.12 5.05 -18.96
C ALA A 192 -18.12 4.50 -17.94
N ILE A 193 -17.47 3.39 -18.28
CA ILE A 193 -16.36 2.82 -17.53
C ILE A 193 -15.12 2.88 -18.41
N TYR A 194 -14.03 3.43 -17.87
CA TYR A 194 -12.74 3.47 -18.55
C TYR A 194 -11.64 2.97 -17.61
N ALA A 195 -11.28 1.69 -17.73
CA ALA A 195 -10.49 0.99 -16.72
C ALA A 195 -9.12 0.53 -17.23
N ASP A 196 -8.13 0.49 -16.33
CA ASP A 196 -6.87 -0.21 -16.60
C ASP A 196 -7.10 -1.73 -16.66
N ASN A 197 -6.93 -2.32 -17.83
CA ASN A 197 -7.16 -3.76 -18.05
C ASN A 197 -5.97 -4.64 -17.61
N ALA A 198 -4.82 -4.04 -17.30
CA ALA A 198 -3.65 -4.75 -16.77
C ALA A 198 -3.72 -4.95 -15.24
N SER A 199 -4.61 -4.23 -14.55
CA SER A 199 -4.69 -4.20 -13.08
C SER A 199 -5.88 -4.98 -12.53
N ASP A 200 -5.63 -5.95 -11.66
CA ASP A 200 -6.70 -6.67 -10.93
C ASP A 200 -7.53 -5.74 -10.04
N TYR A 201 -6.90 -4.70 -9.49
CA TYR A 201 -7.57 -3.64 -8.74
C TYR A 201 -8.58 -2.89 -9.62
N ALA A 202 -8.15 -2.40 -10.79
CA ALA A 202 -9.03 -1.65 -11.67
C ALA A 202 -10.17 -2.50 -12.25
N LYS A 203 -9.88 -3.77 -12.62
CA LYS A 203 -10.90 -4.73 -13.07
C LYS A 203 -11.91 -5.05 -11.98
N GLY A 204 -11.47 -5.23 -10.73
CA GLY A 204 -12.34 -5.50 -9.58
C GLY A 204 -13.32 -4.35 -9.32
N LEU A 205 -12.79 -3.12 -9.30
CA LEU A 205 -13.60 -1.90 -9.17
C LEU A 205 -14.60 -1.75 -10.32
N ALA A 206 -14.15 -1.90 -11.58
CA ALA A 206 -15.01 -1.79 -12.76
C ALA A 206 -16.16 -2.80 -12.73
N ALA A 207 -15.88 -4.05 -12.38
CA ALA A 207 -16.87 -5.11 -12.28
C ALA A 207 -17.93 -4.81 -11.20
N SER A 208 -17.49 -4.43 -10.01
CA SER A 208 -18.40 -4.10 -8.90
C SER A 208 -19.25 -2.86 -9.18
N PHE A 209 -18.64 -1.81 -9.74
CA PHE A 209 -19.36 -0.60 -10.15
C PHE A 209 -20.43 -0.93 -11.20
N LYS A 210 -20.09 -1.70 -12.23
CA LYS A 210 -21.02 -2.11 -13.28
C LYS A 210 -22.22 -2.87 -12.73
N GLU A 211 -21.96 -3.89 -11.90
CA GLU A 211 -23.02 -4.68 -11.27
C GLU A 211 -23.97 -3.79 -10.45
N GLN A 212 -23.42 -2.87 -9.65
CA GLN A 212 -24.23 -1.98 -8.82
C GLN A 212 -25.00 -0.93 -9.63
N ILE A 213 -24.43 -0.41 -10.72
CA ILE A 213 -25.13 0.50 -11.65
C ILE A 213 -26.35 -0.19 -12.26
N GLU A 214 -26.20 -1.42 -12.73
CA GLU A 214 -27.30 -2.22 -13.29
C GLU A 214 -28.37 -2.52 -12.22
N ALA A 215 -27.95 -2.85 -11.00
CA ALA A 215 -28.86 -3.05 -9.86
C ALA A 215 -29.63 -1.77 -9.49
N ASN A 216 -29.01 -0.60 -9.63
CA ASN A 216 -29.63 0.70 -9.41
C ASN A 216 -30.52 1.17 -10.59
N GLY A 217 -30.62 0.37 -11.66
CA GLY A 217 -31.43 0.68 -12.85
C GLY A 217 -30.77 1.66 -13.83
N GLY A 218 -29.46 1.87 -13.70
CA GLY A 218 -28.65 2.60 -14.68
C GLY A 218 -28.23 1.73 -15.86
N THR A 219 -27.46 2.29 -16.79
CA THR A 219 -26.97 1.62 -17.99
C THR A 219 -25.52 2.02 -18.26
N VAL A 220 -24.66 1.03 -18.54
CA VAL A 220 -23.30 1.28 -19.02
C VAL A 220 -23.35 1.49 -20.53
N VAL A 221 -23.14 2.73 -20.98
CA VAL A 221 -23.23 3.11 -22.42
C VAL A 221 -21.91 3.01 -23.16
N ALA A 222 -20.78 2.97 -22.42
CA ALA A 222 -19.47 2.68 -22.95
C ALA A 222 -18.64 1.95 -21.88
N GLU A 223 -17.91 0.92 -22.30
CA GLU A 223 -16.96 0.19 -21.47
C GLU A 223 -15.68 0.06 -22.28
N GLU A 224 -14.67 0.81 -21.89
CA GLU A 224 -13.41 0.96 -22.60
C GLU A 224 -12.25 0.66 -21.67
N ALA A 225 -11.09 0.40 -22.26
CA ALA A 225 -9.90 0.01 -21.53
C ALA A 225 -8.66 0.76 -22.00
N TYR A 226 -7.73 0.94 -21.06
CA TYR A 226 -6.35 1.32 -21.30
C TYR A 226 -5.43 0.35 -20.56
N VAL A 227 -4.12 0.53 -20.70
CA VAL A 227 -3.13 -0.18 -19.89
C VAL A 227 -2.12 0.80 -19.29
N ALA A 228 -1.45 0.37 -18.23
CA ALA A 228 -0.32 1.12 -17.67
C ALA A 228 0.71 1.49 -18.75
N ASP A 229 1.38 2.63 -18.58
CA ASP A 229 2.32 3.27 -19.52
C ASP A 229 1.68 3.90 -20.78
N ASP A 230 0.37 3.76 -21.01
CA ASP A 230 -0.32 4.51 -22.05
C ASP A 230 -0.26 6.02 -21.76
N THR A 231 -0.10 6.84 -22.80
CA THR A 231 -0.01 8.31 -22.66
C THR A 231 -0.95 9.07 -23.59
N ASP A 232 -1.55 8.40 -24.57
CA ASP A 232 -2.52 8.97 -25.50
C ASP A 232 -3.85 8.21 -25.41
N PHE A 233 -4.86 8.91 -24.93
CA PHE A 233 -6.20 8.38 -24.66
C PHE A 233 -7.26 8.98 -25.59
N ASN A 234 -6.87 9.85 -26.54
CA ASN A 234 -7.78 10.66 -27.34
C ASN A 234 -8.79 9.83 -28.13
N SER A 235 -8.34 8.72 -28.73
CA SER A 235 -9.22 7.88 -29.55
C SER A 235 -10.32 7.24 -28.72
N THR A 236 -10.01 6.79 -27.51
CA THR A 236 -10.93 6.14 -26.58
C THR A 236 -11.86 7.17 -25.95
N LEU A 237 -11.32 8.30 -25.51
CA LEU A 237 -12.12 9.42 -24.99
C LEU A 237 -13.11 9.97 -26.04
N THR A 238 -12.75 9.97 -27.32
CA THR A 238 -13.68 10.36 -28.41
C THR A 238 -14.85 9.38 -28.53
N ARG A 239 -14.60 8.07 -28.36
CA ARG A 239 -15.67 7.04 -28.35
C ARG A 239 -16.56 7.21 -27.12
N ILE A 240 -15.97 7.38 -25.94
CA ILE A 240 -16.69 7.65 -24.69
C ILE A 240 -17.56 8.90 -24.84
N LYS A 241 -17.01 10.02 -25.34
CA LYS A 241 -17.78 11.24 -25.61
C LYS A 241 -18.94 11.00 -26.56
N SER A 242 -18.75 10.19 -27.59
CA SER A 242 -19.78 9.86 -28.58
C SER A 242 -20.92 9.02 -27.99
N ALA A 243 -20.66 8.23 -26.94
CA ALA A 243 -21.67 7.51 -26.19
C ALA A 243 -22.50 8.43 -25.26
N ASN A 244 -22.08 9.68 -25.09
CA ASN A 244 -22.76 10.72 -24.30
C ASN A 244 -23.15 10.27 -22.88
N PRO A 245 -22.18 9.79 -22.06
CA PRO A 245 -22.45 9.44 -20.67
C PRO A 245 -22.72 10.68 -19.83
N ASP A 246 -23.54 10.53 -18.79
CA ASP A 246 -23.77 11.53 -17.75
C ASP A 246 -22.83 11.36 -16.54
N PHE A 247 -22.01 10.31 -16.53
CA PHE A 247 -20.96 10.05 -15.53
C PHE A 247 -19.89 9.11 -16.09
N ILE A 248 -18.62 9.28 -15.71
CA ILE A 248 -17.53 8.41 -16.16
C ILE A 248 -16.75 7.89 -14.94
N PHE A 249 -16.74 6.57 -14.76
CA PHE A 249 -15.92 5.90 -13.75
C PHE A 249 -14.59 5.46 -14.36
N ILE A 250 -13.48 5.82 -13.72
CA ILE A 250 -12.12 5.61 -14.22
C ILE A 250 -11.25 4.95 -13.14
N PRO A 251 -11.41 3.63 -12.93
CA PRO A 251 -10.61 2.92 -11.95
C PRO A 251 -9.18 2.72 -12.49
N GLY A 252 -8.19 3.23 -11.75
CA GLY A 252 -6.77 3.17 -12.08
C GLY A 252 -5.92 4.03 -11.16
N TYR A 253 -4.64 4.16 -11.50
CA TYR A 253 -3.63 4.90 -10.74
C TYR A 253 -3.37 6.30 -11.30
N TYR A 254 -2.79 7.19 -10.47
CA TYR A 254 -2.72 8.62 -10.75
C TYR A 254 -1.95 8.98 -12.03
N GLU A 255 -0.99 8.16 -12.48
CA GLU A 255 -0.14 8.48 -13.64
C GLU A 255 -0.96 8.52 -14.93
N GLU A 256 -1.64 7.42 -15.27
CA GLU A 256 -2.51 7.38 -16.44
C GLU A 256 -3.74 8.27 -16.24
N VAL A 257 -4.33 8.22 -15.05
CA VAL A 257 -5.56 8.96 -14.76
C VAL A 257 -5.36 10.47 -14.92
N GLY A 258 -4.24 11.03 -14.44
CA GLY A 258 -3.98 12.46 -14.56
C GLY A 258 -4.00 12.91 -16.03
N LEU A 259 -3.38 12.12 -16.90
CA LEU A 259 -3.39 12.34 -18.35
C LEU A 259 -4.78 12.12 -18.97
N ILE A 260 -5.53 11.10 -18.53
CA ILE A 260 -6.90 10.83 -18.97
C ILE A 260 -7.81 12.02 -18.63
N VAL A 261 -7.78 12.52 -17.40
CA VAL A 261 -8.60 13.65 -16.94
C VAL A 261 -8.28 14.89 -17.78
N LYS A 262 -6.99 15.21 -17.95
CA LYS A 262 -6.56 16.34 -18.79
C LYS A 262 -7.10 16.24 -20.21
N GLN A 263 -6.86 15.11 -20.87
CA GLN A 263 -7.28 14.91 -22.26
C GLN A 263 -8.81 14.87 -22.40
N ALA A 264 -9.54 14.35 -21.40
CA ALA A 264 -11.00 14.36 -21.39
C ALA A 264 -11.54 15.79 -21.39
N ARG A 265 -10.97 16.67 -20.55
CA ARG A 265 -11.35 18.08 -20.49
C ARG A 265 -10.94 18.85 -21.75
N GLU A 266 -9.75 18.60 -22.31
CA GLU A 266 -9.32 19.18 -23.59
C GLU A 266 -10.25 18.80 -24.76
N LEU A 267 -10.83 17.59 -24.71
CA LEU A 267 -11.86 17.13 -25.66
C LEU A 267 -13.25 17.67 -25.34
N GLY A 268 -13.45 18.47 -24.29
CA GLY A 268 -14.74 19.03 -23.88
C GLY A 268 -15.72 18.00 -23.33
N ILE A 269 -15.21 17.01 -22.58
CA ILE A 269 -16.04 16.11 -21.77
C ILE A 269 -16.28 16.80 -20.43
N GLU A 270 -17.52 17.26 -20.22
CA GLU A 270 -17.92 17.98 -18.99
C GLU A 270 -18.59 17.08 -17.95
N ALA A 271 -18.86 15.81 -18.30
CA ALA A 271 -19.45 14.86 -17.37
C ALA A 271 -18.59 14.72 -16.10
N PRO A 272 -19.21 14.52 -14.92
CA PRO A 272 -18.50 14.13 -13.71
C PRO A 272 -17.61 12.92 -13.97
N LEU A 273 -16.36 13.01 -13.50
CA LEU A 273 -15.42 11.89 -13.53
C LEU A 273 -15.24 11.37 -12.11
N MET A 274 -15.17 10.07 -11.92
CA MET A 274 -14.90 9.51 -10.60
C MET A 274 -13.85 8.41 -10.68
N GLY A 275 -12.88 8.50 -9.78
CA GLY A 275 -11.93 7.45 -9.49
C GLY A 275 -12.24 6.70 -8.20
N ALA A 276 -11.27 5.89 -7.82
CA ALA A 276 -11.18 5.30 -6.49
C ALA A 276 -9.91 5.80 -5.78
N ASP A 277 -9.48 5.11 -4.74
CA ASP A 277 -8.34 5.50 -3.89
C ASP A 277 -7.01 5.60 -4.64
N GLY A 278 -6.86 4.91 -5.77
CA GLY A 278 -5.72 5.06 -6.68
C GLY A 278 -5.51 6.48 -7.25
N TRP A 279 -6.49 7.37 -7.15
CA TRP A 279 -6.31 8.77 -7.55
C TRP A 279 -5.60 9.63 -6.49
N ASP A 280 -5.52 9.18 -5.23
CA ASP A 280 -5.10 10.00 -4.09
C ASP A 280 -3.58 10.24 -4.04
N SER A 281 -3.10 11.11 -4.95
CA SER A 281 -1.70 11.51 -5.06
C SER A 281 -1.60 12.98 -5.48
N PRO A 282 -0.62 13.73 -4.93
CA PRO A 282 -0.33 15.09 -5.41
C PRO A 282 0.07 15.10 -6.89
N THR A 283 0.72 14.04 -7.39
CA THR A 283 1.13 13.92 -8.79
C THR A 283 -0.07 13.88 -9.75
N LEU A 284 -1.25 13.44 -9.30
CA LEU A 284 -2.48 13.54 -10.09
C LEU A 284 -2.73 15.00 -10.50
N VAL A 285 -2.61 15.93 -9.56
CA VAL A 285 -2.87 17.36 -9.76
C VAL A 285 -1.84 17.97 -10.71
N GLU A 286 -0.58 17.54 -10.61
CA GLU A 286 0.51 17.97 -11.51
C GLU A 286 0.27 17.53 -12.96
N LEU A 287 -0.22 16.30 -13.16
CA LEU A 287 -0.47 15.72 -14.48
C LEU A 287 -1.75 16.25 -15.12
N ALA A 288 -2.84 16.31 -14.35
CA ALA A 288 -4.15 16.74 -14.83
C ALA A 288 -4.23 18.26 -15.03
N GLY A 289 -3.61 19.01 -14.11
CA GLY A 289 -3.83 20.43 -13.91
C GLY A 289 -5.08 20.69 -13.04
N SER A 290 -4.97 21.63 -12.10
CA SER A 290 -6.01 21.97 -11.12
C SER A 290 -7.40 22.20 -11.71
N GLU A 291 -7.49 22.94 -12.82
CA GLU A 291 -8.77 23.26 -13.47
C GLU A 291 -9.46 22.02 -14.05
N ALA A 292 -8.68 21.07 -14.60
CA ALA A 292 -9.23 19.88 -15.24
C ALA A 292 -9.86 18.91 -14.21
N LEU A 293 -9.40 18.98 -12.95
CA LEU A 293 -9.91 18.18 -11.84
C LEU A 293 -11.22 18.73 -11.25
N ASN A 294 -11.70 19.90 -11.66
CA ASN A 294 -13.04 20.34 -11.28
C ASN A 294 -14.11 19.35 -11.78
N ASN A 295 -15.16 19.16 -10.97
CA ASN A 295 -16.21 18.16 -11.21
C ASN A 295 -15.63 16.73 -11.32
N THR A 296 -14.68 16.41 -10.44
CA THR A 296 -14.16 15.05 -10.28
C THR A 296 -14.22 14.60 -8.83
N PHE A 297 -14.39 13.29 -8.63
CA PHE A 297 -14.64 12.67 -7.33
C PHE A 297 -13.78 11.43 -7.14
N ILE A 298 -13.54 11.03 -5.89
CA ILE A 298 -12.87 9.77 -5.57
C ILE A 298 -13.54 9.09 -4.37
N THR A 299 -13.65 7.76 -4.39
CA THR A 299 -13.78 7.00 -3.14
C THR A 299 -12.42 6.93 -2.45
N ASN A 300 -12.38 7.13 -1.14
CA ASN A 300 -11.14 7.16 -0.38
C ASN A 300 -11.34 6.63 1.06
N HIS A 301 -10.25 6.37 1.77
CA HIS A 301 -10.24 5.82 3.13
C HIS A 301 -10.31 6.89 4.22
N TYR A 302 -10.09 8.14 3.84
CA TYR A 302 -9.71 9.22 4.75
C TYR A 302 -9.96 10.60 4.13
N SER A 303 -10.07 11.62 4.98
CA SER A 303 -9.97 13.02 4.60
C SER A 303 -9.25 13.82 5.68
N SER A 304 -8.27 14.64 5.30
CA SER A 304 -7.64 15.58 6.24
C SER A 304 -8.57 16.71 6.68
N GLN A 305 -9.71 16.89 6.00
CA GLN A 305 -10.74 17.85 6.35
C GLN A 305 -11.86 17.26 7.22
N ASP A 306 -11.80 15.97 7.56
CA ASP A 306 -12.78 15.36 8.48
C ASP A 306 -12.66 16.03 9.86
N PRO A 307 -13.73 16.63 10.41
CA PRO A 307 -13.67 17.40 11.65
C PRO A 307 -13.46 16.54 12.92
N ASP A 308 -13.42 15.20 12.81
CA ASP A 308 -13.11 14.32 13.93
C ASP A 308 -11.79 14.72 14.63
N GLU A 309 -11.83 14.87 15.95
CA GLU A 309 -10.68 15.36 16.73
C GLU A 309 -9.47 14.43 16.64
N THR A 310 -9.67 13.13 16.48
CA THR A 310 -8.60 12.13 16.33
C THR A 310 -7.89 12.33 15.00
N ILE A 311 -8.66 12.53 13.93
CA ILE A 311 -8.14 12.82 12.59
C ILE A 311 -7.39 14.15 12.61
N GLN A 312 -7.97 15.21 13.19
CA GLN A 312 -7.32 16.52 13.28
C GLN A 312 -6.04 16.48 14.14
N GLY A 313 -5.98 15.61 15.16
CA GLY A 313 -4.77 15.32 15.92
C GLY A 313 -3.66 14.74 15.05
N PHE A 314 -3.98 13.72 14.25
CA PHE A 314 -3.05 13.14 13.28
C PHE A 314 -2.59 14.14 12.23
N VAL A 315 -3.51 14.91 11.62
CA VAL A 315 -3.19 15.96 10.65
C VAL A 315 -2.15 16.93 11.21
N LYS A 316 -2.39 17.44 12.41
CA LYS A 316 -1.48 18.39 13.06
C LYS A 316 -0.12 17.77 13.39
N ALA A 317 -0.08 16.53 13.87
CA ALA A 317 1.17 15.82 14.15
C ALA A 317 1.98 15.61 12.86
N PHE A 318 1.30 15.18 11.79
CA PHE A 318 1.91 14.94 10.49
C PHE A 318 2.43 16.24 9.85
N GLU A 319 1.63 17.30 9.83
CA GLU A 319 2.01 18.61 9.29
C GLU A 319 3.20 19.21 10.06
N GLY A 320 3.22 19.07 11.39
CA GLY A 320 4.32 19.55 12.22
C GLY A 320 5.68 18.90 11.90
N LYS A 321 5.65 17.69 11.32
CA LYS A 321 6.85 16.95 10.92
C LYS A 321 7.21 17.14 9.44
N ASN A 322 6.21 17.08 8.55
CA ASN A 322 6.43 16.98 7.10
C ASN A 322 6.17 18.29 6.35
N ASN A 323 5.56 19.30 6.98
CA ASN A 323 5.11 20.56 6.34
C ASN A 323 4.17 20.36 5.15
N GLU A 324 3.43 19.25 5.12
CA GLU A 324 2.44 18.92 4.11
C GLU A 324 1.23 18.26 4.78
N SER A 325 0.05 18.41 4.18
CA SER A 325 -1.16 17.77 4.69
C SER A 325 -1.15 16.27 4.32
N PRO A 326 -1.48 15.36 5.25
CA PRO A 326 -1.49 13.94 4.93
C PRO A 326 -2.66 13.58 4.01
N ASN A 327 -2.39 12.68 3.07
CA ASN A 327 -3.40 11.96 2.27
C ASN A 327 -3.78 10.61 2.93
N ALA A 328 -4.63 9.81 2.27
CA ALA A 328 -5.06 8.53 2.83
C ALA A 328 -3.95 7.50 2.97
N PHE A 329 -2.98 7.46 2.06
CA PHE A 329 -1.83 6.55 2.12
C PHE A 329 -0.95 6.82 3.35
N HIS A 330 -0.80 8.08 3.76
CA HIS A 330 -0.15 8.43 5.02
C HIS A 330 -0.93 7.88 6.23
N ALA A 331 -2.24 8.13 6.26
CA ALA A 331 -3.09 7.67 7.36
C ALA A 331 -3.12 6.14 7.47
N LEU A 332 -3.19 5.43 6.34
CA LEU A 332 -3.16 3.96 6.30
C LEU A 332 -1.80 3.39 6.71
N GLY A 333 -0.69 4.04 6.33
CA GLY A 333 0.65 3.65 6.78
C GLY A 333 0.82 3.81 8.29
N TYR A 334 0.33 4.91 8.84
CA TYR A 334 0.28 5.17 10.29
C TYR A 334 -0.54 4.10 11.02
N ASP A 335 -1.77 3.87 10.56
CA ASP A 335 -2.69 2.89 11.14
C ASP A 335 -2.16 1.46 11.08
N THR A 336 -1.44 1.11 10.01
CA THR A 336 -0.85 -0.22 9.85
C THR A 336 0.20 -0.50 10.94
N VAL A 337 1.00 0.50 11.32
CA VAL A 337 1.96 0.34 12.43
C VAL A 337 1.24 0.15 13.76
N TYR A 338 0.19 0.94 14.03
CA TYR A 338 -0.59 0.80 15.27
C TYR A 338 -1.34 -0.54 15.34
N PHE A 339 -1.82 -1.04 14.20
CA PHE A 339 -2.44 -2.36 14.12
C PHE A 339 -1.44 -3.50 14.40
N ILE A 340 -0.23 -3.41 13.84
CA ILE A 340 0.86 -4.36 14.14
C ILE A 340 1.27 -4.26 15.61
N LYS A 341 1.41 -3.05 16.17
CA LYS A 341 1.72 -2.83 17.59
C LYS A 341 0.70 -3.50 18.50
N ASP A 342 -0.59 -3.23 18.29
CA ASP A 342 -1.68 -3.80 19.10
C ASP A 342 -1.65 -5.34 19.07
N ALA A 343 -1.38 -5.93 17.89
CA ALA A 343 -1.25 -7.37 17.77
C ALA A 343 -0.04 -7.94 18.52
N ILE A 344 1.12 -7.29 18.46
CA ILE A 344 2.31 -7.72 19.20
C ILE A 344 2.05 -7.66 20.71
N GLU A 345 1.45 -6.56 21.21
CA GLU A 345 1.13 -6.39 22.63
C GLU A 345 0.14 -7.45 23.13
N ARG A 346 -0.90 -7.77 22.34
CA ARG A 346 -1.86 -8.83 22.70
C ARG A 346 -1.28 -10.23 22.57
N ALA A 347 -0.35 -10.45 21.66
CA ALA A 347 0.33 -11.73 21.49
C ALA A 347 1.33 -12.01 22.62
N ASP A 348 1.81 -10.97 23.33
CA ASP A 348 2.92 -11.06 24.29
C ASP A 348 4.13 -11.81 23.70
N SER A 349 4.38 -11.55 22.41
CA SER A 349 5.35 -12.31 21.62
C SER A 349 5.71 -11.59 20.33
N THR A 350 6.95 -11.78 19.88
CA THR A 350 7.41 -11.41 18.54
C THR A 350 7.43 -12.59 17.56
N ASP A 351 6.84 -13.73 17.94
CA ASP A 351 6.66 -14.87 17.05
C ASP A 351 5.61 -14.56 15.97
N GLY A 352 5.93 -14.89 14.73
CA GLY A 352 5.07 -14.55 13.59
C GLY A 352 3.70 -15.24 13.63
N GLU A 353 3.59 -16.47 14.14
CA GLU A 353 2.30 -17.16 14.27
C GLU A 353 1.45 -16.55 15.39
N ALA A 354 2.08 -16.17 16.50
CA ALA A 354 1.41 -15.49 17.60
C ALA A 354 0.85 -14.12 17.16
N ILE A 355 1.65 -13.33 16.43
CA ILE A 355 1.21 -12.05 15.87
C ILE A 355 0.10 -12.25 14.82
N GLN A 356 0.25 -13.23 13.91
CA GLN A 356 -0.78 -13.57 12.90
C GLN A 356 -2.13 -13.84 13.59
N LYS A 357 -2.12 -14.66 14.63
CA LYS A 357 -3.34 -14.98 15.38
C LYS A 357 -3.93 -13.75 16.04
N ALA A 358 -3.10 -12.92 16.68
CA ALA A 358 -3.55 -11.70 17.32
C ALA A 358 -4.17 -10.71 16.30
N LEU A 359 -3.60 -10.56 15.10
CA LEU A 359 -4.19 -9.75 14.03
C LEU A 359 -5.57 -10.29 13.61
N ALA A 360 -5.71 -11.60 13.44
CA ALA A 360 -6.99 -12.23 13.07
C ALA A 360 -8.07 -12.08 14.15
N GLU A 361 -7.68 -12.01 15.42
CA GLU A 361 -8.60 -11.86 16.56
C GLU A 361 -8.97 -10.40 16.85
N THR A 362 -8.46 -9.42 16.08
CA THR A 362 -8.72 -8.00 16.33
C THR A 362 -10.20 -7.64 16.18
N LYS A 363 -10.72 -6.99 17.23
CA LYS A 363 -12.07 -6.44 17.30
C LYS A 363 -12.04 -5.00 17.80
N ASP A 364 -12.87 -4.16 17.20
CA ASP A 364 -13.14 -2.78 17.63
C ASP A 364 -11.87 -1.94 17.85
N LEU A 365 -10.83 -2.16 17.03
CA LEU A 365 -9.59 -1.38 17.10
C LEU A 365 -9.82 -0.01 16.48
N SER A 366 -9.71 1.04 17.28
CA SER A 366 -9.85 2.43 16.84
C SER A 366 -8.55 2.96 16.25
N LEU A 367 -8.61 3.38 14.98
CA LEU A 367 -7.50 3.93 14.21
C LEU A 367 -7.93 5.23 13.52
N ILE A 368 -7.00 5.94 12.86
CA ILE A 368 -7.26 7.23 12.21
C ILE A 368 -8.27 7.09 11.07
N THR A 369 -8.12 6.02 10.28
CA THR A 369 -8.99 5.73 9.14
C THR A 369 -10.27 4.97 9.53
N GLY A 370 -10.59 4.93 10.83
CA GLY A 370 -11.82 4.36 11.37
C GLY A 370 -11.58 3.25 12.40
N THR A 371 -12.66 2.81 13.03
CA THR A 371 -12.64 1.63 13.91
C THR A 371 -13.00 0.40 13.09
N PHE A 372 -12.19 -0.66 13.16
CA PHE A 372 -12.50 -1.91 12.45
C PHE A 372 -12.30 -3.16 13.30
N SER A 373 -13.07 -4.17 12.92
CA SER A 373 -12.88 -5.57 13.29
C SER A 373 -12.40 -6.34 12.07
N VAL A 374 -11.48 -7.29 12.27
CA VAL A 374 -11.01 -8.19 11.22
C VAL A 374 -12.02 -9.32 11.05
N ASP A 375 -12.45 -9.57 9.81
CA ASP A 375 -13.34 -10.67 9.46
C ASP A 375 -12.58 -12.00 9.21
N GLU A 376 -13.32 -13.06 8.89
CA GLU A 376 -12.73 -14.40 8.63
C GLU A 376 -11.83 -14.45 7.38
N LYS A 377 -11.85 -13.41 6.55
CA LYS A 377 -11.07 -13.24 5.32
C LYS A 377 -9.97 -12.19 5.47
N HIS A 378 -9.68 -11.78 6.71
CA HIS A 378 -8.69 -10.77 7.07
C HIS A 378 -8.98 -9.37 6.51
N ASN A 379 -10.25 -9.08 6.22
CA ASN A 379 -10.69 -7.78 5.72
C ASN A 379 -11.27 -6.95 6.88
N PRO A 380 -10.95 -5.64 6.95
CA PRO A 380 -11.58 -4.71 7.87
C PRO A 380 -12.91 -4.22 7.29
N VAL A 381 -13.94 -4.14 8.15
CA VAL A 381 -15.21 -3.49 7.83
C VAL A 381 -15.16 -2.05 8.34
N LYS A 382 -15.08 -1.07 7.42
CA LYS A 382 -14.90 0.36 7.74
C LYS A 382 -15.52 1.27 6.68
N SER A 383 -15.83 2.50 7.07
CA SER A 383 -16.45 3.51 6.21
C SER A 383 -15.53 3.95 5.07
N ALA A 384 -16.14 4.32 3.95
CA ALA A 384 -15.50 5.07 2.86
C ALA A 384 -15.81 6.56 3.00
N THR A 385 -14.93 7.37 2.43
CA THR A 385 -15.12 8.81 2.24
C THR A 385 -15.24 9.08 0.75
N VAL A 386 -16.15 9.95 0.34
CA VAL A 386 -16.14 10.54 -1.00
C VAL A 386 -15.51 11.91 -0.90
N LEU A 387 -14.53 12.17 -1.76
CA LEU A 387 -13.88 13.47 -1.91
C LEU A 387 -14.20 14.06 -3.27
N GLU A 388 -14.27 15.38 -3.33
CA GLU A 388 -14.41 16.17 -4.56
C GLU A 388 -13.15 16.99 -4.77
N TYR A 389 -12.65 17.08 -6.01
CA TYR A 389 -11.59 18.04 -6.34
C TYR A 389 -12.19 19.39 -6.73
N VAL A 390 -11.74 20.44 -6.05
CA VAL A 390 -12.06 21.84 -6.34
C VAL A 390 -10.75 22.60 -6.51
N ASP A 391 -10.48 23.06 -7.73
CA ASP A 391 -9.25 23.74 -8.13
C ASP A 391 -7.98 22.97 -7.74
N GLY A 392 -8.03 21.64 -7.88
CA GLY A 392 -6.93 20.72 -7.55
C GLY A 392 -6.82 20.38 -6.06
N GLU A 393 -7.64 20.96 -5.18
CA GLU A 393 -7.70 20.60 -3.77
C GLU A 393 -8.81 19.59 -3.50
N GLN A 394 -8.51 18.55 -2.72
CA GLN A 394 -9.54 17.64 -2.23
C GLN A 394 -10.40 18.32 -1.16
N LYS A 395 -11.72 18.22 -1.31
CA LYS A 395 -12.74 18.64 -0.36
C LYS A 395 -13.51 17.44 0.15
N PHE A 396 -13.74 17.39 1.46
CA PHE A 396 -14.62 16.38 2.05
C PHE A 396 -16.05 16.57 1.51
N ASN A 397 -16.60 15.52 0.90
CA ASN A 397 -17.98 15.54 0.39
C ASN A 397 -18.90 14.76 1.32
N SER A 398 -18.65 13.47 1.51
CA SER A 398 -19.50 12.60 2.34
C SER A 398 -18.74 11.40 2.91
N LYS A 399 -19.34 10.74 3.90
CA LYS A 399 -18.85 9.49 4.50
C LYS A 399 -19.94 8.43 4.38
N VAL A 400 -19.56 7.25 3.89
CA VAL A 400 -20.45 6.13 3.59
C VAL A 400 -20.06 4.93 4.44
N ASN A 401 -21.00 4.42 5.23
CA ASN A 401 -20.77 3.24 6.07
C ASN A 401 -21.06 1.95 5.27
N PRO A 402 -20.38 0.84 5.59
CA PRO A 402 -20.61 -0.48 4.97
C PRO A 402 -22.03 -1.02 5.12
#